data_AF-A0A821DV69-F1
#
_entry.id   AF-A0A821DV69-F1
#
_cell.length_a   1.000
_cell.length_b   1.000
_cell.length_c   1.000
_cell.angle_alpha   90.00
_cell.angle_beta   90.00
_cell.angle_gamma   90.00
#
_symmetry.space_group_name_H-M   'P 1'
#
loop_
_entity.id
_entity.type
_entity.pdbx_description
1 polymer ?
#
loop_
_entity_poly.entity_id
_entity_poly.type
_entity_poly.pdbx_seq_one_letter_code
_entity_poly.pdbx_strand_id
1 'polypeptide(L)'
;GDLHFPSVADRLQWNQLLIIDWLDINPRSQEYSFLKELGVREVPDLHKLISRIDQEHNYGTKIKDEYKLPNALIFFAENFQQYYSKVWKNANIKIPFLPSILPDINQSTEVILTTSDIVFKESGPLCPSLLPEVLRCFSKYFDISLLGVKQRPLLSIAFDILMEKRNQLLNVESASIYFSYFNKLDGLNRTFIERISNRAFIPLPGSNIYLKPSQVFIRSKNSFTNEISSNNDLNITDDMTTHGLIDYIDYGYQANSFLLNIGVLSYPSAENLADLLIERQASFFAQIKDNTNDMISIKLRVYTNCLKQLAAISNITKYLNVEPLRSRLINKPWCLAYQIIERSNGNKERIFKIAKPIDIYLDDDHQSAIDLRPLCAPDEPELTKLYELFGSKWLSESVKRTLIHRGKFFVTDRSKNLHDLIRHRLDMLFVNNRGERLDNIDEKSIELLRTKFFIYETEGIQCQLTFQNRTITLNSTECSSCALEHEKNKVTLYIQKDISTLDYIDIATELTRFVYKKPLDALVHSISDKLASPLETLKRRGIPVDRLLKLAPQQ
;
A
#
# COMPACT_ATOMS: atom_id res chain seq x y z
N GLY A 1 -58.07 -45.92 9.43
CA GLY A 1 -56.72 -46.15 8.88
C GLY A 1 -56.80 -46.02 7.38
N ASP A 2 -55.78 -45.48 6.73
CA ASP A 2 -55.74 -45.42 5.27
C ASP A 2 -55.49 -46.83 4.73
N LEU A 3 -56.42 -47.35 3.92
CA LEU A 3 -56.37 -48.68 3.34
C LEU A 3 -55.78 -48.59 1.93
N HIS A 4 -54.90 -49.52 1.55
CA HIS A 4 -54.15 -49.47 0.28
C HIS A 4 -54.33 -50.75 -0.54
N PHE A 5 -54.00 -50.69 -1.84
CA PHE A 5 -53.93 -51.89 -2.68
C PHE A 5 -52.71 -52.77 -2.32
N PRO A 6 -52.80 -54.12 -2.41
CA PRO A 6 -51.69 -55.03 -2.08
C PRO A 6 -50.41 -54.75 -2.87
N SER A 7 -50.57 -54.38 -4.14
CA SER A 7 -49.48 -54.00 -5.05
C SER A 7 -48.63 -52.82 -4.56
N VAL A 8 -49.12 -52.04 -3.59
CA VAL A 8 -48.37 -50.96 -2.93
C VAL A 8 -47.45 -51.52 -1.86
N ALA A 9 -47.94 -52.43 -1.02
CA ALA A 9 -47.14 -53.07 0.04
C ALA A 9 -46.05 -53.97 -0.53
N ASP A 10 -46.33 -54.70 -1.62
CA ASP A 10 -45.34 -55.55 -2.29
C ASP A 10 -44.18 -54.74 -2.87
N ARG A 11 -44.48 -53.62 -3.54
CA ARG A 11 -43.46 -52.72 -4.11
C ARG A 11 -42.64 -52.00 -3.05
N LEU A 12 -43.26 -51.65 -1.93
CA LEU A 12 -42.58 -50.98 -0.80
C LEU A 12 -41.91 -51.96 0.17
N GLN A 13 -42.18 -53.26 0.05
CA GLN A 13 -41.82 -54.28 1.04
C GLN A 13 -42.22 -53.86 2.47
N TRP A 14 -43.43 -53.30 2.61
CA TRP A 14 -43.88 -52.64 3.84
C TRP A 14 -45.02 -53.42 4.53
N ASN A 15 -44.63 -54.39 5.36
CA ASN A 15 -45.55 -55.30 6.05
C ASN A 15 -46.53 -54.63 7.04
N GLN A 16 -46.25 -53.41 7.49
CA GLN A 16 -47.09 -52.65 8.42
C GLN A 16 -48.12 -51.77 7.70
N LEU A 17 -48.10 -51.72 6.37
CA LEU A 17 -49.08 -50.96 5.60
C LEU A 17 -50.42 -51.70 5.59
N LEU A 18 -51.50 -51.01 5.98
CA LEU A 18 -52.84 -51.59 5.93
C LEU A 18 -53.28 -51.74 4.47
N ILE A 19 -53.43 -52.98 4.02
CA ILE A 19 -53.88 -53.34 2.67
C ILE A 19 -55.24 -54.03 2.69
N ILE A 20 -55.97 -53.94 1.58
CA ILE A 20 -57.16 -54.79 1.36
C ILE A 20 -56.74 -56.25 1.20
N ASP A 21 -57.52 -57.16 1.78
CA ASP A 21 -57.36 -58.61 1.59
C ASP A 21 -58.06 -59.04 0.29
N TRP A 22 -57.50 -58.59 -0.85
CA TRP A 22 -58.03 -58.89 -2.18
C TRP A 22 -56.88 -58.98 -3.18
N LEU A 23 -56.43 -60.21 -3.42
CA LEU A 23 -55.33 -60.53 -4.33
C LEU A 23 -55.78 -60.35 -5.80
N ASP A 24 -54.89 -59.83 -6.64
CA ASP A 24 -55.03 -59.74 -8.11
C ASP A 24 -56.15 -58.84 -8.68
N ILE A 25 -56.41 -57.68 -8.07
CA ILE A 25 -57.30 -56.69 -8.68
C ILE A 25 -56.64 -56.05 -9.91
N ASN A 26 -57.27 -56.20 -11.07
CA ASN A 26 -56.83 -55.57 -12.31
C ASN A 26 -57.01 -54.03 -12.23
N PRO A 27 -55.96 -53.21 -12.41
CA PRO A 27 -56.04 -51.74 -12.35
C PRO A 27 -57.02 -51.09 -13.36
N ARG A 28 -57.47 -51.83 -14.37
CA ARG A 28 -58.42 -51.38 -15.39
C ARG A 28 -59.86 -51.82 -15.15
N SER A 29 -60.13 -52.52 -14.04
CA SER A 29 -61.45 -53.08 -13.76
C SER A 29 -62.41 -52.04 -13.13
N GLN A 30 -63.71 -52.33 -13.22
CA GLN A 30 -64.72 -51.49 -12.57
C GLN A 30 -64.63 -51.59 -11.04
N GLU A 31 -64.25 -52.75 -10.53
CA GLU A 31 -64.01 -53.02 -9.11
C GLU A 31 -62.85 -52.17 -8.58
N TYR A 32 -61.75 -52.03 -9.34
CA TYR A 32 -60.64 -51.14 -8.97
C TYR A 32 -61.09 -49.68 -8.84
N SER A 33 -61.90 -49.22 -9.80
CA SER A 33 -62.45 -47.85 -9.80
C SER A 33 -63.39 -47.64 -8.61
N PHE A 34 -64.26 -48.61 -8.33
CA PHE A 34 -65.15 -48.58 -7.18
C PHE A 34 -64.40 -48.56 -5.84
N LEU A 35 -63.35 -49.36 -5.67
CA LEU A 35 -62.51 -49.35 -4.47
C LEU A 35 -61.80 -48.01 -4.26
N LYS A 36 -61.39 -47.36 -5.34
CA LYS A 36 -60.83 -46.00 -5.29
C LYS A 36 -61.86 -44.97 -4.84
N GLU A 37 -63.13 -45.09 -5.28
CA GLU A 37 -64.24 -44.25 -4.82
C GLU A 37 -64.55 -44.47 -3.33
N LEU A 38 -64.40 -45.70 -2.83
CA LEU A 38 -64.53 -46.04 -1.41
C LEU A 38 -63.37 -45.55 -0.54
N GLY A 39 -62.30 -45.01 -1.15
CA GLY A 39 -61.16 -44.42 -0.44
C GLY A 39 -59.96 -45.34 -0.26
N VAL A 40 -59.90 -46.48 -0.96
CA VAL A 40 -58.67 -47.28 -1.06
C VAL A 40 -57.63 -46.49 -1.85
N ARG A 41 -56.44 -46.30 -1.27
CA ARG A 41 -55.38 -45.44 -1.84
C ARG A 41 -54.39 -46.22 -2.67
N GLU A 42 -54.00 -45.61 -3.79
CA GLU A 42 -52.96 -46.12 -4.70
C GLU A 42 -51.54 -45.83 -4.21
N VAL A 43 -51.41 -44.89 -3.27
CA VAL A 43 -50.14 -44.48 -2.69
C VAL A 43 -50.29 -44.14 -1.20
N PRO A 44 -49.27 -44.36 -0.36
CA PRO A 44 -49.28 -43.92 1.03
C PRO A 44 -49.34 -42.40 1.17
N ASP A 45 -49.72 -41.93 2.36
CA ASP A 45 -49.58 -40.51 2.71
C ASP A 45 -48.10 -40.07 2.66
N LEU A 46 -47.87 -38.84 2.19
CA LEU A 46 -46.52 -38.30 1.98
C LEU A 46 -45.68 -38.29 3.27
N HIS A 47 -46.26 -37.93 4.41
CA HIS A 47 -45.53 -37.91 5.68
C HIS A 47 -45.17 -39.32 6.14
N LYS A 48 -46.09 -40.28 5.97
CA LYS A 48 -45.83 -41.69 6.29
C LYS A 48 -44.73 -42.27 5.41
N LEU A 49 -44.73 -41.95 4.12
CA LEU A 49 -43.69 -42.39 3.19
C LEU A 49 -42.33 -41.78 3.54
N ILE A 50 -42.27 -40.49 3.87
CA ILE A 50 -41.03 -39.83 4.31
C ILE A 50 -40.50 -40.44 5.62
N SER A 51 -41.37 -40.69 6.60
CA SER A 51 -40.96 -41.40 7.83
C SER A 51 -40.45 -42.81 7.55
N ARG A 52 -40.99 -43.49 6.54
CA ARG A 52 -40.50 -44.80 6.11
C ARG A 52 -39.11 -44.71 5.47
N ILE A 53 -38.83 -43.67 4.68
CA ILE A 53 -37.49 -43.41 4.13
C ILE A 53 -36.46 -43.27 5.26
N ASP A 54 -36.80 -42.52 6.31
CA ASP A 54 -35.95 -42.37 7.50
C ASP A 54 -35.71 -43.69 8.23
N GLN A 55 -36.74 -44.51 8.42
CA GLN A 55 -36.60 -45.84 9.00
C GLN A 55 -35.67 -46.74 8.17
N GLU A 56 -35.90 -46.85 6.86
CA GLU A 56 -35.09 -47.68 5.96
C GLU A 56 -33.63 -47.21 5.93
N HIS A 57 -33.40 -45.90 5.95
CA HIS A 57 -32.06 -45.33 6.06
C HIS A 57 -31.36 -45.72 7.38
N ASN A 58 -32.08 -45.69 8.50
CA ASN A 58 -31.51 -46.01 9.82
C ASN A 58 -31.22 -47.50 10.01
N TYR A 59 -31.96 -48.39 9.33
CA TYR A 59 -31.69 -49.83 9.34
C TYR A 59 -30.62 -50.26 8.33
N GLY A 60 -30.38 -49.47 7.28
CA GLY A 60 -29.41 -49.77 6.23
C GLY A 60 -27.97 -49.40 6.56
N THR A 61 -27.04 -49.90 5.76
CA THR A 61 -25.63 -49.46 5.79
C THR A 61 -25.53 -48.00 5.39
N LYS A 62 -24.85 -47.17 6.20
CA LYS A 62 -24.64 -45.74 5.92
C LYS A 62 -23.34 -45.43 5.18
N ILE A 63 -22.54 -46.45 4.85
CA ILE A 63 -21.30 -46.32 4.10
C ILE A 63 -21.62 -46.07 2.63
N LYS A 64 -21.14 -44.96 2.07
CA LYS A 64 -21.41 -44.51 0.69
C LYS A 64 -21.31 -45.62 -0.36
N ASP A 65 -20.22 -46.39 -0.36
CA ASP A 65 -19.93 -47.37 -1.41
C ASP A 65 -20.85 -48.61 -1.35
N GLU A 66 -21.47 -48.85 -0.19
CA GLU A 66 -22.40 -49.96 0.04
C GLU A 66 -23.85 -49.47 0.21
N TYR A 67 -24.08 -48.16 0.07
CA TYR A 67 -25.37 -47.54 0.37
C TYR A 67 -26.43 -47.97 -0.64
N LYS A 68 -27.50 -48.59 -0.14
CA LYS A 68 -28.68 -48.92 -0.94
C LYS A 68 -29.74 -47.84 -0.72
N LEU A 69 -30.26 -47.29 -1.83
CA LEU A 69 -31.36 -46.33 -1.75
C LEU A 69 -32.58 -46.98 -1.08
N PRO A 70 -33.25 -46.30 -0.14
CA PRO A 70 -34.51 -46.76 0.43
C PRO A 70 -35.54 -47.08 -0.67
N ASN A 71 -36.23 -48.23 -0.55
CA ASN A 71 -37.30 -48.61 -1.47
C ASN A 71 -38.43 -47.56 -1.45
N ALA A 72 -38.71 -47.00 -0.28
CA ALA A 72 -39.66 -45.91 -0.13
C ALA A 72 -39.27 -44.64 -0.91
N LEU A 73 -37.96 -44.36 -1.07
CA LEU A 73 -37.46 -43.23 -1.85
C LEU A 73 -37.62 -43.48 -3.36
N ILE A 74 -37.34 -44.71 -3.82
CA ILE A 74 -37.54 -45.11 -5.22
C ILE A 74 -39.03 -45.01 -5.58
N PHE A 75 -39.90 -45.56 -4.72
CA PHE A 75 -41.34 -45.48 -4.89
C PHE A 75 -41.84 -44.02 -4.89
N PHE A 76 -41.29 -43.17 -4.02
CA PHE A 76 -41.59 -41.74 -4.02
C PHE A 76 -41.24 -41.10 -5.36
N ALA A 77 -40.03 -41.37 -5.89
CA ALA A 77 -39.57 -40.81 -7.15
C ALA A 77 -40.46 -41.22 -8.33
N GLU A 78 -40.85 -42.49 -8.39
CA GLU A 78 -41.73 -43.05 -9.42
C GLU A 78 -43.12 -42.41 -9.45
N ASN A 79 -43.70 -42.17 -8.27
CA ASN A 79 -45.10 -41.76 -8.13
C ASN A 79 -45.26 -40.23 -7.93
N PHE A 80 -44.16 -39.47 -7.94
CA PHE A 80 -44.17 -38.04 -7.62
C PHE A 80 -45.05 -37.22 -8.55
N GLN A 81 -44.82 -37.28 -9.86
CA GLN A 81 -45.55 -36.44 -10.81
C GLN A 81 -47.05 -36.69 -10.78
N GLN A 82 -47.45 -37.96 -10.67
CA GLN A 82 -48.85 -38.36 -10.73
C GLN A 82 -49.62 -38.06 -9.43
N TYR A 83 -49.00 -38.29 -8.26
CA TYR A 83 -49.72 -38.25 -6.99
C TYR A 83 -49.21 -37.16 -6.03
N TYR A 84 -47.90 -37.05 -5.82
CA TYR A 84 -47.36 -36.18 -4.77
C TYR A 84 -47.18 -34.72 -5.19
N SER A 85 -46.99 -34.45 -6.48
CA SER A 85 -46.75 -33.10 -7.03
C SER A 85 -47.83 -32.08 -6.64
N LYS A 86 -49.09 -32.52 -6.54
CA LYS A 86 -50.25 -31.67 -6.19
C LYS A 86 -50.29 -31.26 -4.71
N VAL A 87 -49.74 -32.10 -3.84
CA VAL A 87 -49.73 -31.91 -2.38
C VAL A 87 -48.38 -31.33 -1.92
N TRP A 88 -47.35 -31.44 -2.77
CA TRP A 88 -46.00 -31.00 -2.49
C TRP A 88 -45.93 -29.47 -2.30
N LYS A 89 -45.50 -29.07 -1.10
CA LYS A 89 -45.16 -27.68 -0.77
C LYS A 89 -43.83 -27.70 -0.01
N ASN A 90 -42.77 -27.14 -0.61
CA ASN A 90 -41.41 -27.15 -0.05
C ASN A 90 -41.40 -26.71 1.43
N ALA A 91 -42.12 -25.64 1.77
CA ALA A 91 -42.17 -25.09 3.12
C ALA A 91 -42.76 -26.03 4.20
N ASN A 92 -43.52 -27.06 3.80
CA ASN A 92 -44.22 -27.94 4.74
C ASN A 92 -43.42 -29.19 5.12
N ILE A 93 -42.31 -29.46 4.42
CA ILE A 93 -41.54 -30.70 4.60
C ILE A 93 -40.23 -30.38 5.29
N LYS A 94 -40.25 -30.48 6.62
CA LYS A 94 -39.08 -30.23 7.49
C LYS A 94 -38.32 -31.50 7.86
N ILE A 95 -38.86 -32.67 7.50
CA ILE A 95 -38.27 -33.96 7.84
C ILE A 95 -37.18 -34.27 6.80
N PRO A 96 -35.93 -34.55 7.21
CA PRO A 96 -34.87 -34.96 6.30
C PRO A 96 -35.21 -36.30 5.64
N PHE A 97 -35.05 -36.39 4.31
CA PHE A 97 -35.42 -37.59 3.56
C PHE A 97 -34.55 -37.84 2.32
N LEU A 98 -33.67 -36.90 1.97
CA LEU A 98 -32.79 -37.02 0.80
C LEU A 98 -31.42 -37.56 1.23
N PRO A 99 -31.02 -38.77 0.78
CA PRO A 99 -29.68 -39.28 1.04
C PRO A 99 -28.62 -38.37 0.44
N SER A 100 -27.68 -37.93 1.28
CA SER A 100 -26.70 -36.90 0.98
C SER A 100 -25.38 -37.19 1.68
N ILE A 101 -24.32 -36.54 1.22
CA ILE A 101 -22.99 -36.63 1.83
C ILE A 101 -22.61 -35.25 2.37
N LEU A 102 -22.10 -35.21 3.61
CA LEU A 102 -21.52 -34.01 4.17
C LEU A 102 -20.14 -33.74 3.55
N PRO A 103 -19.79 -32.47 3.33
CA PRO A 103 -18.45 -32.12 2.92
C PRO A 103 -17.52 -32.29 4.12
N ASP A 104 -16.72 -33.35 4.10
CA ASP A 104 -15.66 -33.55 5.08
C ASP A 104 -14.30 -33.59 4.37
N ILE A 105 -13.37 -32.81 4.91
CA ILE A 105 -11.96 -32.78 4.49
C ILE A 105 -11.29 -34.11 4.84
N ASN A 106 -11.78 -34.80 5.88
CA ASN A 106 -11.26 -36.08 6.37
C ASN A 106 -11.97 -37.31 5.78
N GLN A 107 -12.75 -37.13 4.69
CA GLN A 107 -13.40 -38.22 3.96
C GLN A 107 -14.45 -39.02 4.77
N SER A 108 -15.30 -38.38 5.58
CA SER A 108 -16.49 -39.08 6.09
C SER A 108 -17.32 -39.61 4.91
N THR A 109 -17.38 -40.93 4.76
CA THR A 109 -18.18 -41.63 3.75
C THR A 109 -19.60 -41.93 4.24
N GLU A 110 -20.01 -41.33 5.36
CA GLU A 110 -21.33 -41.56 5.92
C GLU A 110 -22.41 -40.79 5.13
N VAL A 111 -23.41 -41.54 4.70
CA VAL A 111 -24.62 -41.01 4.08
C VAL A 111 -25.55 -40.55 5.18
N ILE A 112 -26.04 -39.33 5.06
CA ILE A 112 -27.03 -38.73 5.95
C ILE A 112 -28.30 -38.40 5.19
N LEU A 113 -29.42 -38.20 5.89
CA LEU A 113 -30.61 -37.61 5.31
C LEU A 113 -30.61 -36.10 5.50
N THR A 114 -30.95 -35.37 4.44
CA THR A 114 -31.09 -33.91 4.45
C THR A 114 -32.46 -33.48 3.94
N THR A 115 -32.80 -32.21 4.17
CA THR A 115 -33.96 -31.56 3.57
C THR A 115 -33.58 -30.91 2.23
N SER A 116 -34.56 -30.67 1.38
CA SER A 116 -34.33 -30.10 0.04
C SER A 116 -33.75 -28.67 0.06
N ASP A 117 -33.93 -27.93 1.15
CA ASP A 117 -33.47 -26.54 1.28
C ASP A 117 -31.96 -26.40 1.53
N ILE A 118 -31.31 -27.44 2.08
CA ILE A 118 -29.91 -27.40 2.51
C ILE A 118 -28.98 -28.28 1.66
N VAL A 119 -29.54 -29.07 0.75
CA VAL A 119 -28.80 -29.99 -0.11
C VAL A 119 -28.75 -29.50 -1.55
N PHE A 120 -27.63 -29.79 -2.22
CA PHE A 120 -27.38 -29.35 -3.58
C PHE A 120 -27.07 -30.52 -4.51
N LYS A 121 -27.30 -30.32 -5.80
CA LYS A 121 -27.00 -31.33 -6.83
C LYS A 121 -25.50 -31.52 -7.02
N GLU A 122 -24.73 -30.42 -7.02
CA GLU A 122 -23.29 -30.47 -7.20
C GLU A 122 -22.54 -30.58 -5.88
N SER A 123 -21.41 -31.30 -5.90
CA SER A 123 -20.50 -31.39 -4.77
C SER A 123 -19.79 -30.05 -4.54
N GLY A 124 -19.68 -29.67 -3.28
CA GLY A 124 -18.96 -28.47 -2.84
C GLY A 124 -18.30 -28.70 -1.48
N PRO A 125 -17.33 -27.85 -1.09
CA PRO A 125 -16.56 -28.04 0.15
C PRO A 125 -17.27 -27.55 1.42
N LEU A 126 -18.50 -27.03 1.32
CA LEU A 126 -19.19 -26.35 2.44
C LEU A 126 -20.62 -26.83 2.70
N CYS A 127 -21.33 -27.28 1.66
CA CYS A 127 -22.72 -27.70 1.77
C CYS A 127 -22.88 -29.19 1.42
N PRO A 128 -23.88 -29.89 2.00
CA PRO A 128 -24.22 -31.25 1.63
C PRO A 128 -24.58 -31.37 0.14
N SER A 129 -24.13 -32.48 -0.48
CA SER A 129 -24.50 -32.81 -1.86
C SER A 129 -25.22 -34.15 -1.94
N LEU A 130 -26.14 -34.27 -2.88
CA LEU A 130 -26.85 -35.52 -3.14
C LEU A 130 -25.92 -36.63 -3.62
N LEU A 131 -26.27 -37.87 -3.30
CA LEU A 131 -25.61 -39.03 -3.89
C LEU A 131 -25.88 -39.10 -5.41
N PRO A 132 -24.89 -39.51 -6.23
CA PRO A 132 -25.11 -39.77 -7.66
C PRO A 132 -26.26 -40.74 -7.95
N GLU A 133 -26.44 -41.74 -7.08
CA GLU A 133 -27.51 -42.72 -7.15
C GLU A 133 -28.89 -42.06 -7.00
N VAL A 134 -29.00 -41.07 -6.09
CA VAL A 134 -30.22 -40.30 -5.88
C VAL A 134 -30.52 -39.48 -7.14
N LEU A 135 -29.54 -38.73 -7.65
CA LEU A 135 -29.71 -37.96 -8.88
C LEU A 135 -30.16 -38.83 -10.07
N ARG A 136 -29.53 -40.00 -10.23
CA ARG A 136 -29.89 -40.99 -11.27
C ARG A 136 -31.28 -41.60 -11.06
N CYS A 137 -31.70 -41.79 -9.80
CA CYS A 137 -33.04 -42.30 -9.49
C CYS A 137 -34.10 -41.28 -9.88
N PHE A 138 -33.97 -40.03 -9.44
CA PHE A 138 -34.92 -38.98 -9.73
C PHE A 138 -34.95 -38.62 -11.22
N SER A 139 -33.79 -38.52 -11.89
CA SER A 139 -33.71 -38.13 -13.32
C SER A 139 -34.44 -39.09 -14.26
N LYS A 140 -34.71 -40.33 -13.86
CA LYS A 140 -35.52 -41.28 -14.63
C LYS A 140 -37.00 -40.89 -14.69
N TYR A 141 -37.47 -40.16 -13.68
CA TYR A 141 -38.90 -39.88 -13.49
C TYR A 141 -39.21 -38.38 -13.60
N PHE A 142 -38.39 -37.50 -13.03
CA PHE A 142 -38.58 -36.03 -13.10
C PHE A 142 -37.34 -35.22 -12.69
N ASP A 143 -37.32 -33.92 -12.99
CA ASP A 143 -36.27 -33.02 -12.49
C ASP A 143 -36.43 -32.75 -10.99
N ILE A 144 -35.46 -33.21 -10.20
CA ILE A 144 -35.41 -33.03 -8.75
C ILE A 144 -35.43 -31.56 -8.30
N SER A 145 -35.19 -30.59 -9.20
CA SER A 145 -35.45 -29.17 -8.93
C SER A 145 -36.89 -28.90 -8.48
N LEU A 146 -37.86 -29.73 -8.91
CA LEU A 146 -39.26 -29.65 -8.48
C LEU A 146 -39.45 -29.88 -6.97
N LEU A 147 -38.49 -30.54 -6.30
CA LEU A 147 -38.48 -30.69 -4.83
C LEU A 147 -37.90 -29.47 -4.10
N GLY A 148 -37.43 -28.45 -4.83
CA GLY A 148 -36.72 -27.30 -4.28
C GLY A 148 -35.21 -27.47 -4.19
N VAL A 149 -34.66 -28.63 -4.60
CA VAL A 149 -33.22 -28.88 -4.59
C VAL A 149 -32.52 -28.04 -5.66
N LYS A 150 -31.61 -27.17 -5.24
CA LYS A 150 -30.88 -26.28 -6.14
C LYS A 150 -29.61 -26.95 -6.70
N GLN A 151 -29.12 -26.44 -7.83
CA GLN A 151 -27.87 -26.91 -8.42
C GLN A 151 -26.67 -26.65 -7.51
N ARG A 152 -26.58 -25.42 -6.99
CA ARG A 152 -25.51 -24.91 -6.10
C ARG A 152 -26.10 -24.01 -5.01
N PRO A 153 -25.41 -23.82 -3.87
CA PRO A 153 -25.77 -22.79 -2.90
C PRO A 153 -25.58 -21.39 -3.49
N LEU A 154 -26.34 -20.42 -2.96
CA LEU A 154 -26.02 -19.01 -3.18
C LEU A 154 -24.72 -18.66 -2.47
N LEU A 155 -23.93 -17.76 -3.06
CA LEU A 155 -22.67 -17.27 -2.49
C LEU A 155 -22.84 -16.78 -1.05
N SER A 156 -23.94 -16.10 -0.74
CA SER A 156 -24.24 -15.62 0.61
C SER A 156 -24.33 -16.73 1.65
N ILE A 157 -25.03 -17.81 1.32
CA ILE A 157 -25.23 -18.98 2.20
C ILE A 157 -23.88 -19.67 2.45
N ALA A 158 -23.14 -19.94 1.37
CA ALA A 158 -21.84 -20.60 1.48
C ALA A 158 -20.83 -19.74 2.27
N PHE A 159 -20.83 -18.43 2.06
CA PHE A 159 -19.98 -17.51 2.81
C PHE A 159 -20.35 -17.45 4.30
N ASP A 160 -21.64 -17.42 4.64
CA ASP A 160 -22.09 -17.37 6.03
C ASP A 160 -21.69 -18.64 6.79
N ILE A 161 -21.76 -19.82 6.15
CA ILE A 161 -21.25 -21.10 6.71
C ILE A 161 -19.73 -21.04 6.93
N LEU A 162 -18.97 -20.52 5.95
CA LEU A 162 -17.52 -20.39 6.08
C LEU A 162 -17.16 -19.47 7.26
N MET A 163 -17.91 -18.38 7.45
CA MET A 163 -17.66 -17.44 8.54
C MET A 163 -17.97 -18.02 9.91
N GLU A 164 -19.04 -18.83 10.03
CA GLU A 164 -19.38 -19.53 11.27
C GLU A 164 -18.28 -20.52 11.68
N LYS A 165 -17.73 -21.26 10.71
CA LYS A 165 -16.69 -22.27 10.93
C LYS A 165 -15.28 -21.79 10.58
N ARG A 166 -15.04 -20.48 10.53
CA ARG A 166 -13.82 -19.87 9.98
C ARG A 166 -12.54 -20.44 10.59
N ASN A 167 -12.50 -20.52 11.92
CA ASN A 167 -11.30 -20.97 12.65
C ASN A 167 -10.98 -22.46 12.45
N GLN A 168 -11.95 -23.24 11.97
CA GLN A 168 -11.80 -24.68 11.72
C GLN A 168 -11.48 -24.95 10.24
N LEU A 169 -12.11 -24.20 9.34
CA LEU A 169 -12.05 -24.47 7.91
C LEU A 169 -11.01 -23.63 7.18
N LEU A 170 -10.78 -22.38 7.59
CA LEU A 170 -10.06 -21.40 6.77
C LEU A 170 -8.62 -21.19 7.23
N ASN A 171 -7.69 -21.75 6.47
CA ASN A 171 -6.26 -21.53 6.55
C ASN A 171 -5.69 -21.19 5.16
N VAL A 172 -4.39 -20.96 5.05
CA VAL A 172 -3.74 -20.54 3.79
C VAL A 172 -3.90 -21.60 2.68
N GLU A 173 -3.81 -22.88 3.04
CA GLU A 173 -3.91 -24.01 2.10
C GLU A 173 -5.36 -24.21 1.62
N SER A 174 -6.32 -24.15 2.54
CA SER A 174 -7.73 -24.33 2.26
C SER A 174 -8.39 -23.11 1.63
N ALA A 175 -7.85 -21.90 1.83
CA ALA A 175 -8.34 -20.67 1.23
C ALA A 175 -8.39 -20.74 -0.30
N SER A 176 -7.40 -21.38 -0.93
CA SER A 176 -7.41 -21.60 -2.38
C SER A 176 -8.64 -22.40 -2.83
N ILE A 177 -9.01 -23.44 -2.08
CA ILE A 177 -10.16 -24.30 -2.38
C ILE A 177 -11.46 -23.51 -2.22
N TYR A 178 -11.65 -22.84 -1.07
CA TYR A 178 -12.90 -22.13 -0.77
C TYR A 178 -13.12 -20.93 -1.67
N PHE A 179 -12.10 -20.10 -1.92
CA PHE A 179 -12.24 -18.94 -2.80
C PHE A 179 -12.42 -19.34 -4.25
N SER A 180 -11.77 -20.42 -4.70
CA SER A 180 -12.03 -20.99 -6.04
C SER A 180 -13.45 -21.53 -6.17
N TYR A 181 -14.00 -22.11 -5.10
CA TYR A 181 -15.39 -22.54 -5.05
C TYR A 181 -16.35 -21.35 -5.12
N PHE A 182 -16.10 -20.29 -4.35
CA PHE A 182 -16.92 -19.06 -4.37
C PHE A 182 -16.92 -18.38 -5.74
N ASN A 183 -15.82 -18.44 -6.50
CA ASN A 183 -15.78 -17.91 -7.86
C ASN A 183 -16.76 -18.59 -8.82
N LYS A 184 -17.22 -19.81 -8.49
CA LYS A 184 -18.17 -20.59 -9.29
C LYS A 184 -19.62 -20.42 -8.85
N LEU A 185 -19.87 -19.70 -7.74
CA LEU A 185 -21.21 -19.52 -7.18
C LEU A 185 -21.86 -18.24 -7.69
N ASP A 186 -23.17 -18.30 -7.88
CA ASP A 186 -23.99 -17.13 -8.20
C ASP A 186 -24.32 -16.33 -6.94
N GLY A 187 -24.60 -15.04 -7.13
CA GLY A 187 -25.04 -14.14 -6.05
C GLY A 187 -24.01 -13.09 -5.64
N LEU A 188 -22.95 -12.89 -6.43
CA LEU A 188 -22.09 -11.72 -6.29
C LEU A 188 -22.86 -10.46 -6.70
N ASN A 189 -23.21 -9.63 -5.72
CA ASN A 189 -23.88 -8.36 -5.92
C ASN A 189 -23.28 -7.28 -5.01
N ARG A 190 -23.66 -6.02 -5.24
CA ARG A 190 -23.11 -4.87 -4.51
C ARG A 190 -23.36 -4.96 -2.99
N THR A 191 -24.55 -5.40 -2.58
CA THR A 191 -24.89 -5.53 -1.15
C THR A 191 -24.04 -6.60 -0.45
N PHE A 192 -23.74 -7.70 -1.13
CA PHE A 192 -22.82 -8.72 -0.63
C PHE A 192 -21.39 -8.17 -0.52
N ILE A 193 -20.89 -7.48 -1.55
CA ILE A 193 -19.54 -6.88 -1.56
C ILE A 193 -19.38 -5.88 -0.41
N GLU A 194 -20.35 -4.99 -0.20
CA GLU A 194 -20.35 -4.02 0.91
C GLU A 194 -20.39 -4.71 2.29
N ARG A 195 -21.05 -5.86 2.40
CA ARG A 195 -21.09 -6.67 3.63
C ARG A 195 -19.75 -7.31 3.95
N ILE A 196 -18.99 -7.74 2.94
CA ILE A 196 -17.72 -8.46 3.12
C ILE A 196 -16.49 -7.57 3.11
N SER A 197 -16.54 -6.39 2.49
CA SER A 197 -15.40 -5.46 2.36
C SER A 197 -14.84 -5.04 3.73
N ASN A 198 -15.70 -4.95 4.74
CA ASN A 198 -15.32 -4.58 6.10
C ASN A 198 -14.97 -5.78 7.01
N ARG A 199 -15.12 -7.01 6.54
CA ARG A 199 -14.88 -8.23 7.33
C ARG A 199 -13.47 -8.76 7.07
N ALA A 200 -12.80 -9.16 8.14
CA ALA A 200 -11.51 -9.82 8.07
C ALA A 200 -11.73 -11.33 7.89
N PHE A 201 -11.34 -11.88 6.74
CA PHE A 201 -11.46 -13.32 6.47
C PHE A 201 -10.36 -13.86 5.55
N ILE A 202 -9.44 -13.04 5.04
CA ILE A 202 -8.39 -13.50 4.14
C ILE A 202 -7.17 -13.91 4.98
N PRO A 203 -6.75 -15.20 5.00
CA PRO A 203 -5.69 -15.68 5.89
C PRO A 203 -4.29 -15.35 5.37
N LEU A 204 -3.49 -14.61 6.13
CA LEU A 204 -2.15 -14.24 5.69
C LEU A 204 -1.14 -15.40 5.88
N PRO A 205 -0.34 -15.75 4.85
CA PRO A 205 0.70 -16.79 4.95
C PRO A 205 1.63 -16.58 6.15
N GLY A 206 1.90 -17.64 6.91
CA GLY A 206 2.82 -17.59 8.06
C GLY A 206 2.29 -16.87 9.30
N SER A 207 1.02 -16.46 9.32
CA SER A 207 0.38 -15.86 10.51
C SER A 207 -1.02 -16.45 10.73
N ASN A 208 -1.51 -16.40 11.97
CA ASN A 208 -2.89 -16.79 12.29
C ASN A 208 -3.86 -15.59 12.25
N ILE A 209 -3.54 -14.60 11.41
CA ILE A 209 -4.27 -13.34 11.30
C ILE A 209 -5.10 -13.36 10.02
N TYR A 210 -6.34 -12.90 10.13
CA TYR A 210 -7.21 -12.65 8.98
C TYR A 210 -7.23 -11.16 8.68
N LEU A 211 -7.11 -10.83 7.40
CA LEU A 211 -7.12 -9.46 6.90
C LEU A 211 -8.39 -9.17 6.12
N LYS A 212 -8.71 -7.87 6.04
CA LYS A 212 -9.81 -7.35 5.20
C LYS A 212 -9.35 -7.27 3.73
N PRO A 213 -10.28 -7.29 2.76
CA PRO A 213 -9.95 -7.09 1.35
C PRO A 213 -9.10 -5.84 1.04
N SER A 214 -9.31 -4.73 1.77
CA SER A 214 -8.54 -3.49 1.57
C SER A 214 -7.09 -3.54 2.10
N GLN A 215 -6.75 -4.56 2.88
CA GLN A 215 -5.46 -4.68 3.58
C GLN A 215 -4.49 -5.66 2.91
N VAL A 216 -4.94 -6.37 1.86
CA VAL A 216 -4.16 -7.37 1.14
C VAL A 216 -4.12 -7.05 -0.34
N PHE A 217 -3.06 -7.50 -1.01
CA PHE A 217 -2.87 -7.28 -2.43
C PHE A 217 -2.56 -8.57 -3.17
N ILE A 218 -3.07 -8.72 -4.38
CA ILE A 218 -2.81 -9.92 -5.19
C ILE A 218 -1.53 -9.75 -5.98
N ARG A 219 -0.60 -10.71 -5.85
CA ARG A 219 0.64 -10.71 -6.63
C ARG A 219 0.33 -10.96 -8.11
N SER A 220 0.54 -9.95 -8.95
CA SER A 220 0.58 -10.15 -10.40
C SER A 220 1.92 -10.77 -10.79
N LYS A 221 1.90 -11.98 -11.38
CA LYS A 221 3.12 -12.63 -11.91
C LYS A 221 3.76 -11.84 -13.07
N ASN A 222 3.07 -10.84 -13.63
CA ASN A 222 3.43 -10.20 -14.90
C ASN A 222 3.88 -8.73 -14.80
N SER A 223 4.08 -8.17 -13.62
CA SER A 223 4.13 -6.70 -13.50
C SER A 223 5.40 -6.09 -12.89
N PHE A 224 6.45 -6.87 -12.66
CA PHE A 224 7.77 -6.32 -12.28
C PHE A 224 8.95 -6.95 -13.03
N THR A 225 8.70 -7.74 -14.08
CA THR A 225 9.77 -8.41 -14.84
C THR A 225 10.22 -7.65 -16.09
N ASN A 226 9.53 -6.57 -16.50
CA ASN A 226 9.73 -6.02 -17.85
C ASN A 226 10.43 -4.65 -17.94
N GLU A 227 10.85 -4.01 -16.84
CA GLU A 227 11.59 -2.73 -16.92
C GLU A 227 12.86 -2.63 -16.06
N ILE A 228 13.26 -3.69 -15.34
CA ILE A 228 14.50 -3.72 -14.53
C ILE A 228 15.44 -4.85 -14.97
N SER A 229 15.29 -5.37 -16.20
CA SER A 229 16.16 -6.42 -16.77
C SER A 229 17.33 -5.86 -17.59
N SER A 230 17.66 -4.59 -17.40
CA SER A 230 18.84 -3.95 -18.00
C SER A 230 19.52 -3.05 -16.98
N ASN A 231 20.04 -3.64 -15.91
CA ASN A 231 21.35 -3.37 -15.30
C ASN A 231 21.56 -4.32 -14.12
N ASN A 232 22.78 -4.83 -13.98
CA ASN A 232 23.20 -5.95 -13.11
C ASN A 232 23.14 -5.67 -11.60
N ASP A 233 22.00 -5.24 -11.06
CA ASP A 233 21.79 -5.08 -9.61
C ASP A 233 20.75 -6.08 -9.09
N LEU A 234 21.25 -7.24 -8.66
CA LEU A 234 20.74 -8.10 -7.58
C LEU A 234 19.22 -8.17 -7.39
N ASN A 235 18.59 -9.26 -7.84
CA ASN A 235 17.46 -9.98 -7.21
C ASN A 235 16.62 -9.20 -6.16
N ILE A 236 15.93 -8.12 -6.55
CA ILE A 236 15.01 -7.36 -5.67
C ILE A 236 13.63 -8.05 -5.55
N THR A 237 13.38 -9.08 -6.34
CA THR A 237 12.04 -9.66 -6.52
C THR A 237 11.61 -10.63 -5.42
N ASP A 238 12.54 -11.17 -4.63
CA ASP A 238 12.24 -12.18 -3.60
C ASP A 238 12.19 -11.59 -2.16
N ASP A 239 12.95 -10.54 -1.86
CA ASP A 239 13.05 -9.96 -0.51
C ASP A 239 11.79 -9.21 -0.01
N MET A 240 10.88 -8.85 -0.92
CA MET A 240 9.60 -8.22 -0.54
C MET A 240 8.62 -9.21 0.12
N THR A 241 8.82 -10.52 -0.03
CA THR A 241 7.81 -11.54 0.32
C THR A 241 7.91 -12.10 1.73
N THR A 242 9.09 -12.02 2.35
CA THR A 242 9.32 -12.55 3.70
C THR A 242 9.28 -11.47 4.78
N HIS A 243 9.42 -10.19 4.41
CA HIS A 243 9.57 -9.08 5.36
C HIS A 243 8.86 -7.76 4.95
N GLY A 244 7.81 -7.82 4.13
CA GLY A 244 7.20 -6.64 3.49
C GLY A 244 6.32 -5.75 4.38
N LEU A 245 6.36 -4.43 4.14
CA LEU A 245 5.39 -3.46 4.67
C LEU A 245 3.97 -3.67 4.08
N ILE A 246 3.92 -4.21 2.86
CA ILE A 246 2.72 -4.50 2.08
C ILE A 246 2.53 -6.03 2.02
N ASP A 247 1.33 -6.49 2.40
CA ASP A 247 0.99 -7.91 2.41
C ASP A 247 0.49 -8.35 1.03
N TYR A 248 1.27 -9.20 0.35
CA TYR A 248 0.86 -9.82 -0.91
C TYR A 248 0.41 -11.27 -0.70
N ILE A 249 -0.65 -11.66 -1.40
CA ILE A 249 -1.25 -13.00 -1.37
C ILE A 249 -1.33 -13.58 -2.79
N ASP A 250 -1.27 -14.90 -2.87
CA ASP A 250 -1.56 -15.67 -4.08
C ASP A 250 -2.19 -17.01 -3.67
N TYR A 251 -3.47 -17.21 -4.02
CA TYR A 251 -4.19 -18.46 -3.80
C TYR A 251 -4.51 -19.19 -5.11
N GLY A 252 -3.86 -18.81 -6.21
CA GLY A 252 -4.13 -19.34 -7.55
C GLY A 252 -5.20 -18.57 -8.32
N TYR A 253 -5.31 -18.85 -9.62
CA TYR A 253 -6.08 -18.05 -10.56
C TYR A 253 -7.57 -17.89 -10.21
N GLN A 254 -8.27 -19.00 -9.91
CA GLN A 254 -9.71 -18.97 -9.62
C GLN A 254 -10.01 -18.25 -8.31
N ALA A 255 -9.25 -18.54 -7.25
CA ALA A 255 -9.37 -17.88 -5.95
C ALA A 255 -9.06 -16.38 -6.04
N ASN A 256 -7.97 -16.01 -6.71
CA ASN A 256 -7.59 -14.60 -6.88
C ASN A 256 -8.63 -13.85 -7.72
N SER A 257 -9.25 -14.49 -8.73
CA SER A 257 -10.34 -13.89 -9.50
C SER A 257 -11.55 -13.55 -8.62
N PHE A 258 -11.92 -14.43 -7.69
CA PHE A 258 -12.96 -14.12 -6.71
C PHE A 258 -12.55 -12.94 -5.83
N LEU A 259 -11.32 -12.93 -5.32
CA LEU A 259 -10.80 -11.86 -4.48
C LEU A 259 -10.78 -10.49 -5.20
N LEU A 260 -10.39 -10.45 -6.47
CA LEU A 260 -10.47 -9.23 -7.30
C LEU A 260 -11.92 -8.75 -7.44
N ASN A 261 -12.86 -9.68 -7.68
CA ASN A 261 -14.28 -9.38 -7.86
C ASN A 261 -14.95 -8.81 -6.58
N ILE A 262 -14.39 -9.09 -5.40
CA ILE A 262 -14.87 -8.53 -4.12
C ILE A 262 -14.12 -7.26 -3.69
N GLY A 263 -13.17 -6.77 -4.50
CA GLY A 263 -12.46 -5.50 -4.27
C GLY A 263 -11.05 -5.60 -3.70
N VAL A 264 -10.43 -6.78 -3.67
CA VAL A 264 -8.98 -6.88 -3.42
C VAL A 264 -8.25 -6.29 -4.62
N LEU A 265 -7.25 -5.44 -4.38
CA LEU A 265 -6.49 -4.78 -5.44
C LEU A 265 -5.20 -5.54 -5.76
N SER A 266 -4.68 -5.38 -6.97
CA SER A 266 -3.32 -5.88 -7.32
C SER A 266 -2.22 -4.96 -6.78
N TYR A 267 -2.53 -3.67 -6.58
CA TYR A 267 -1.60 -2.67 -6.08
C TYR A 267 -2.27 -1.77 -5.04
N PRO A 268 -1.51 -1.30 -4.04
CA PRO A 268 -2.02 -0.31 -3.09
C PRO A 268 -2.38 0.99 -3.82
N SER A 269 -3.57 1.51 -3.50
CA SER A 269 -3.91 2.89 -3.82
C SER A 269 -3.03 3.86 -3.01
N ALA A 270 -3.03 5.14 -3.38
CA ALA A 270 -2.33 6.17 -2.61
C ALA A 270 -2.80 6.24 -1.15
N GLU A 271 -4.11 6.07 -0.92
CA GLU A 271 -4.71 6.03 0.42
C GLU A 271 -4.20 4.82 1.21
N ASN A 272 -4.28 3.62 0.62
CA ASN A 272 -3.81 2.40 1.27
C ASN A 272 -2.32 2.50 1.61
N LEU A 273 -1.51 3.05 0.70
CA LEU A 273 -0.08 3.20 0.91
C LEU A 273 0.23 4.21 2.02
N ALA A 274 -0.47 5.34 2.05
CA ALA A 274 -0.37 6.31 3.13
C ALA A 274 -0.76 5.71 4.49
N ASP A 275 -1.86 4.94 4.52
CA ASP A 275 -2.31 4.25 5.73
C ASP A 275 -1.29 3.24 6.23
N LEU A 276 -0.73 2.42 5.34
CA LEU A 276 0.32 1.46 5.68
C LEU A 276 1.57 2.15 6.24
N LEU A 277 2.02 3.25 5.62
CA LEU A 277 3.16 4.03 6.09
C LEU A 277 2.91 4.68 7.46
N ILE A 278 1.69 5.15 7.73
CA ILE A 278 1.34 5.78 9.02
C ILE A 278 1.18 4.72 10.13
N GLU A 279 0.45 3.64 9.85
CA GLU A 279 0.00 2.69 10.87
C GLU A 279 1.01 1.58 11.15
N ARG A 280 1.70 1.08 10.12
CA ARG A 280 2.56 -0.11 10.24
C ARG A 280 4.05 0.18 10.35
N GLN A 281 4.49 1.43 10.18
CA GLN A 281 5.93 1.77 10.24
C GLN A 281 6.59 1.31 11.56
N ALA A 282 5.92 1.48 12.70
CA ALA A 282 6.49 1.11 14.00
C ALA A 282 6.71 -0.40 14.10
N SER A 283 5.72 -1.22 13.71
CA SER A 283 5.84 -2.68 13.68
C SER A 283 6.88 -3.15 12.67
N PHE A 284 6.97 -2.47 11.52
CA PHE A 284 7.90 -2.81 10.45
C PHE A 284 9.36 -2.65 10.89
N PHE A 285 9.68 -1.56 11.58
CA PHE A 285 11.03 -1.32 12.12
C PHE A 285 11.29 -1.96 13.49
N ALA A 286 10.26 -2.33 14.28
CA ALA A 286 10.44 -2.93 15.62
C ALA A 286 11.18 -4.27 15.60
N GLN A 287 11.01 -5.07 14.55
CA GLN A 287 11.64 -6.38 14.38
C GLN A 287 13.16 -6.31 14.07
N ILE A 288 13.76 -5.12 14.09
CA ILE A 288 15.18 -4.90 13.78
C ILE A 288 16.08 -5.12 15.01
N LYS A 289 15.52 -5.13 16.23
CA LYS A 289 16.32 -5.13 17.47
C LYS A 289 17.29 -6.31 17.62
N ASP A 290 17.09 -7.41 16.90
CA ASP A 290 17.89 -8.63 17.01
C ASP A 290 18.72 -8.98 15.75
N ASN A 291 18.66 -8.19 14.66
CA ASN A 291 19.17 -8.61 13.34
C ASN A 291 20.30 -7.75 12.75
N THR A 292 21.11 -8.38 11.88
CA THR A 292 22.29 -7.87 11.17
C THR A 292 22.02 -6.60 10.34
N ASN A 293 23.07 -5.80 10.09
CA ASN A 293 23.00 -4.56 9.28
C ASN A 293 22.32 -4.74 7.91
N ASP A 294 22.38 -5.94 7.32
CA ASP A 294 21.79 -6.27 6.03
C ASP A 294 20.25 -6.24 6.05
N MET A 295 19.60 -6.62 7.16
CA MET A 295 18.14 -6.53 7.25
C MET A 295 17.65 -5.08 7.33
N ILE A 296 18.44 -4.19 7.94
CA ILE A 296 18.12 -2.78 8.05
C ILE A 296 18.14 -2.15 6.66
N SER A 297 19.18 -2.43 5.86
CA SER A 297 19.30 -1.89 4.51
C SER A 297 18.17 -2.36 3.60
N ILE A 298 17.76 -3.63 3.69
CA ILE A 298 16.60 -4.17 2.97
C ILE A 298 15.31 -3.43 3.39
N LYS A 299 15.04 -3.30 4.70
CA LYS A 299 13.83 -2.62 5.19
C LYS A 299 13.79 -1.14 4.80
N LEU A 300 14.91 -0.44 4.86
CA LEU A 300 15.02 0.94 4.39
C LEU A 300 14.72 1.03 2.89
N ARG A 301 15.26 0.12 2.07
CA ARG A 301 14.99 0.08 0.64
C ARG A 301 13.50 -0.15 0.34
N VAL A 302 12.87 -1.11 1.03
CA VAL A 302 11.42 -1.40 0.90
C VAL A 302 10.59 -0.15 1.25
N TYR A 303 10.93 0.50 2.36
CA TYR A 303 10.22 1.70 2.82
C TYR A 303 10.40 2.87 1.85
N THR A 304 11.63 3.11 1.37
CA THR A 304 11.93 4.13 0.36
C THR A 304 11.17 3.88 -0.94
N ASN A 305 11.07 2.64 -1.40
CA ASN A 305 10.29 2.32 -2.61
C ASN A 305 8.79 2.63 -2.43
N CYS A 306 8.23 2.38 -1.25
CA CYS A 306 6.85 2.77 -0.93
C CYS A 306 6.70 4.30 -0.95
N LEU A 307 7.66 5.04 -0.40
CA LEU A 307 7.64 6.50 -0.46
C LEU A 307 7.76 7.04 -1.89
N LYS A 308 8.60 6.43 -2.74
CA LYS A 308 8.72 6.80 -4.16
C LYS A 308 7.43 6.55 -4.93
N GLN A 309 6.75 5.43 -4.69
CA GLN A 309 5.43 5.17 -5.28
C GLN A 309 4.41 6.23 -4.84
N LEU A 310 4.39 6.59 -3.56
CA LEU A 310 3.53 7.67 -3.06
C LEU A 310 3.86 9.01 -3.72
N ALA A 311 5.15 9.33 -3.88
CA ALA A 311 5.63 10.54 -4.55
C ALA A 311 5.21 10.57 -6.03
N ALA A 312 5.34 9.46 -6.76
CA ALA A 312 4.91 9.36 -8.15
C ALA A 312 3.41 9.62 -8.29
N ILE A 313 2.58 9.03 -7.42
CA ILE A 313 1.12 9.25 -7.42
C ILE A 313 0.78 10.70 -7.07
N SER A 314 1.54 11.32 -6.16
CA SER A 314 1.37 12.73 -5.78
C SER A 314 1.60 13.70 -6.93
N ASN A 315 2.57 13.41 -7.81
CA ASN A 315 2.90 14.26 -8.95
C ASN A 315 1.82 14.18 -10.04
N ILE A 316 1.13 13.04 -10.14
CA ILE A 316 0.09 12.81 -11.16
C ILE A 316 -1.28 13.28 -10.67
N THR A 317 -1.57 13.11 -9.37
CA THR A 317 -2.92 13.29 -8.82
C THR A 317 -2.94 14.24 -7.63
N LYS A 318 -3.99 15.06 -7.53
CA LYS A 318 -4.25 15.90 -6.35
C LYS A 318 -4.85 15.10 -5.17
N TYR A 319 -4.92 13.78 -5.27
CA TYR A 319 -5.63 12.92 -4.34
C TYR A 319 -5.08 13.02 -2.90
N LEU A 320 -3.75 13.13 -2.75
CA LEU A 320 -3.12 13.26 -1.44
C LEU A 320 -3.36 14.62 -0.75
N ASN A 321 -3.92 15.60 -1.48
CA ASN A 321 -4.27 16.90 -0.94
C ASN A 321 -5.73 16.99 -0.47
N VAL A 322 -6.47 15.88 -0.50
CA VAL A 322 -7.87 15.81 -0.07
C VAL A 322 -7.96 15.47 1.42
N GLU A 323 -8.88 16.12 2.14
CA GLU A 323 -9.17 15.79 3.54
C GLU A 323 -10.04 14.52 3.66
N PRO A 324 -9.88 13.69 4.72
CA PRO A 324 -9.04 13.89 5.90
C PRO A 324 -7.59 13.38 5.75
N LEU A 325 -7.22 12.85 4.58
CA LEU A 325 -5.93 12.20 4.34
C LEU A 325 -4.76 13.19 4.48
N ARG A 326 -4.89 14.40 3.91
CA ARG A 326 -3.87 15.45 4.01
C ARG A 326 -3.55 15.79 5.47
N SER A 327 -4.55 16.02 6.31
CA SER A 327 -4.34 16.27 7.75
C SER A 327 -3.61 15.13 8.45
N ARG A 328 -3.90 13.87 8.10
CA ARG A 328 -3.20 12.71 8.68
C ARG A 328 -1.73 12.68 8.26
N LEU A 329 -1.43 12.92 6.99
CA LEU A 329 -0.06 12.95 6.46
C LEU A 329 0.77 14.11 7.05
N ILE A 330 0.17 15.27 7.33
CA ILE A 330 0.90 16.38 7.96
C ILE A 330 1.23 16.06 9.44
N ASN A 331 0.28 15.46 10.16
CA ASN A 331 0.36 15.37 11.62
C ASN A 331 0.98 14.07 12.16
N LYS A 332 1.10 13.03 11.33
CA LYS A 332 1.62 11.72 11.72
C LYS A 332 3.04 11.49 11.20
N PRO A 333 3.86 10.70 11.91
CA PRO A 333 5.20 10.34 11.44
C PRO A 333 5.12 9.22 10.40
N TRP A 334 5.60 9.48 9.20
CA TRP A 334 5.66 8.51 8.09
C TRP A 334 6.83 8.78 7.14
N CYS A 335 7.40 9.99 7.15
CA CYS A 335 8.55 10.33 6.34
C CYS A 335 9.81 9.65 6.90
N LEU A 336 10.56 8.97 6.02
CA LEU A 336 11.92 8.54 6.32
C LEU A 336 12.83 9.76 6.33
N ALA A 337 13.63 9.92 7.37
CA ALA A 337 14.65 10.96 7.51
C ALA A 337 15.97 10.34 7.94
N TYR A 338 17.08 11.01 7.67
CA TYR A 338 18.38 10.66 8.20
C TYR A 338 18.95 11.78 9.07
N GLN A 339 19.84 11.41 9.99
CA GLN A 339 20.64 12.33 10.78
C GLN A 339 22.11 11.90 10.70
N ILE A 340 23.01 12.85 10.51
CA ILE A 340 24.44 12.60 10.46
C ILE A 340 24.98 12.56 11.90
N ILE A 341 25.59 11.44 12.28
CA ILE A 341 26.20 11.24 13.59
C ILE A 341 27.67 10.87 13.37
N GLU A 342 28.52 11.46 14.19
CA GLU A 342 29.95 11.19 14.20
C GLU A 342 30.26 10.09 15.21
N ARG A 343 30.86 8.99 14.72
CA ARG A 343 31.31 7.89 15.58
C ARG A 343 32.64 8.24 16.26
N SER A 344 32.96 7.52 17.33
CA SER A 344 34.20 7.68 18.11
C SER A 344 35.50 7.53 17.30
N ASN A 345 35.44 6.92 16.12
CA ASN A 345 36.54 6.78 15.18
C ASN A 345 36.63 7.92 14.14
N GLY A 346 35.81 8.97 14.26
CA GLY A 346 35.76 10.09 13.31
C GLY A 346 34.94 9.83 12.03
N ASN A 347 34.42 8.61 11.84
CA ASN A 347 33.57 8.32 10.70
C ASN A 347 32.17 8.89 10.90
N LYS A 348 31.67 9.60 9.88
CA LYS A 348 30.29 10.10 9.82
C LYS A 348 29.37 8.99 9.31
N GLU A 349 28.29 8.72 10.03
CA GLU A 349 27.28 7.74 9.66
C GLU A 349 25.89 8.39 9.61
N ARG A 350 25.05 7.92 8.69
CA ARG A 350 23.64 8.32 8.61
C ARG A 350 22.78 7.37 9.43
N ILE A 351 22.12 7.89 10.46
CA ILE A 351 21.12 7.13 11.22
C ILE A 351 19.73 7.50 10.68
N PHE A 352 18.95 6.48 10.32
CA PHE A 352 17.62 6.66 9.77
C PHE A 352 16.53 6.62 10.86
N LYS A 353 15.51 7.47 10.70
CA LYS A 353 14.37 7.60 11.62
C LYS A 353 13.11 7.94 10.82
N ILE A 354 11.95 7.48 11.30
CA ILE A 354 10.66 7.95 10.83
C ILE A 354 10.24 9.20 11.61
N ALA A 355 9.89 10.28 10.90
CA ALA A 355 9.50 11.56 11.50
C ALA A 355 8.31 12.19 10.76
N LYS A 356 7.78 13.28 11.32
CA LYS A 356 6.76 14.09 10.66
C LYS A 356 7.40 14.97 9.59
N PRO A 357 6.69 15.32 8.51
CA PRO A 357 7.22 16.22 7.48
C PRO A 357 7.77 17.54 8.05
N ILE A 358 7.06 18.17 9.01
CA ILE A 358 7.44 19.45 9.61
C ILE A 358 8.74 19.41 10.43
N ASP A 359 9.14 18.23 10.89
CA ASP A 359 10.35 18.01 11.69
C ASP A 359 11.57 17.69 10.80
N ILE A 360 11.38 17.64 9.47
CA ILE A 360 12.39 17.26 8.48
C ILE A 360 12.76 18.47 7.62
N TYR A 361 14.05 18.59 7.34
CA TYR A 361 14.63 19.60 6.46
C TYR A 361 15.06 19.00 5.13
N LEU A 362 14.95 19.78 4.07
CA LEU A 362 15.44 19.41 2.74
C LEU A 362 16.90 19.85 2.65
N ASP A 363 17.81 18.91 2.38
CA ASP A 363 19.26 19.16 2.36
C ASP A 363 19.66 19.86 1.05
N ASP A 364 19.77 21.19 1.10
CA ASP A 364 20.35 22.05 0.06
C ASP A 364 21.70 22.64 0.45
N ASP A 365 22.12 22.50 1.71
CA ASP A 365 23.42 22.91 2.23
C ASP A 365 24.01 21.77 3.09
N HIS A 366 24.68 20.86 2.40
CA HIS A 366 25.21 19.63 3.00
C HIS A 366 26.20 19.92 4.14
N GLN A 367 26.95 21.02 4.05
CA GLN A 367 27.88 21.41 5.10
C GLN A 367 27.13 21.82 6.37
N SER A 368 26.10 22.64 6.25
CA SER A 368 25.21 22.96 7.37
C SER A 368 24.52 21.72 7.92
N ALA A 369 24.16 20.74 7.08
CA ALA A 369 23.57 19.47 7.53
C ALA A 369 24.54 18.65 8.39
N ILE A 370 25.83 18.61 8.03
CA ILE A 370 26.90 17.97 8.82
C ILE A 370 27.09 18.68 10.17
N ASP A 371 27.15 20.01 10.16
CA ASP A 371 27.53 20.81 11.33
C ASP A 371 26.40 20.90 12.36
N LEU A 372 25.17 21.10 11.90
CA LEU A 372 23.98 21.25 12.75
C LEU A 372 23.30 19.93 13.07
N ARG A 373 23.56 18.88 12.28
CA ARG A 373 22.98 17.54 12.41
C ARG A 373 21.44 17.56 12.53
N PRO A 374 20.69 18.27 11.67
CA PRO A 374 19.23 18.21 11.69
C PRO A 374 18.73 16.87 11.12
N LEU A 375 17.43 16.62 11.21
CA LEU A 375 16.79 15.52 10.47
C LEU A 375 16.60 15.97 9.02
N CYS A 376 17.27 15.29 8.08
CA CYS A 376 17.21 15.59 6.65
C CYS A 376 16.38 14.54 5.90
N ALA A 377 15.73 14.97 4.82
CA ALA A 377 15.11 14.08 3.85
C ALA A 377 16.20 13.29 3.10
N PRO A 378 15.97 12.02 2.72
CA PRO A 378 16.88 11.24 1.87
C PRO A 378 17.19 11.95 0.55
N ASP A 379 18.37 11.67 0.00
CA ASP A 379 18.90 12.30 -1.23
C ASP A 379 18.19 11.77 -2.49
N GLU A 380 16.87 11.98 -2.58
CA GLU A 380 15.99 11.48 -3.63
C GLU A 380 15.04 12.59 -4.10
N PRO A 381 15.13 13.06 -5.36
CA PRO A 381 14.45 14.28 -5.81
C PRO A 381 12.92 14.17 -5.75
N GLU A 382 12.39 12.96 -5.92
CA GLU A 382 10.96 12.65 -5.83
C GLU A 382 10.44 12.84 -4.39
N LEU A 383 11.24 12.43 -3.40
CA LEU A 383 10.91 12.54 -1.99
C LEU A 383 11.02 13.97 -1.50
N THR A 384 12.01 14.73 -1.98
CA THR A 384 12.18 16.16 -1.66
C THR A 384 10.90 16.94 -1.97
N LYS A 385 10.34 16.78 -3.18
CA LYS A 385 9.09 17.43 -3.59
C LYS A 385 7.90 16.97 -2.76
N LEU A 386 7.81 15.67 -2.48
CA LEU A 386 6.73 15.11 -1.67
C LEU A 386 6.77 15.68 -0.25
N TYR A 387 7.95 15.81 0.34
CA TYR A 387 8.11 16.28 1.72
C TYR A 387 7.83 17.80 1.82
N GLU A 388 8.28 18.57 0.83
CA GLU A 388 7.95 19.99 0.67
C GLU A 388 6.42 20.22 0.64
N LEU A 389 5.68 19.39 -0.11
CA LEU A 389 4.21 19.45 -0.21
C LEU A 389 3.48 19.31 1.14
N PHE A 390 4.09 18.58 2.08
CA PHE A 390 3.54 18.33 3.43
C PHE A 390 4.18 19.16 4.54
N GLY A 391 5.07 20.11 4.19
CA GLY A 391 5.53 21.16 5.10
C GLY A 391 6.99 21.07 5.55
N SER A 392 7.80 20.20 4.95
CA SER A 392 9.27 20.25 5.14
C SER A 392 9.83 21.56 4.59
N LYS A 393 10.88 22.08 5.23
CA LYS A 393 11.51 23.35 4.86
C LYS A 393 12.92 23.13 4.32
N TRP A 394 13.36 24.00 3.43
CA TRP A 394 14.75 24.05 3.00
C TRP A 394 15.67 24.38 4.18
N LEU A 395 16.82 23.70 4.26
CA LEU A 395 17.76 23.89 5.35
C LEU A 395 18.35 25.30 5.31
N SER A 396 18.73 25.78 4.13
CA SER A 396 19.27 27.14 3.95
C SER A 396 18.32 28.25 4.41
N GLU A 397 17.00 28.07 4.26
CA GLU A 397 16.00 29.03 4.73
C GLU A 397 15.86 29.04 6.26
N SER A 398 16.26 27.95 6.91
CA SER A 398 16.12 27.74 8.35
C SER A 398 17.42 28.01 9.12
N VAL A 399 18.55 28.12 8.42
CA VAL A 399 19.87 28.33 9.01
C VAL A 399 20.32 29.77 8.74
N LYS A 400 20.58 30.52 9.81
CA LYS A 400 21.22 31.83 9.71
C LYS A 400 22.73 31.69 9.87
N ARG A 401 23.46 31.91 8.78
CA ARG A 401 24.93 31.96 8.77
C ARG A 401 25.41 33.41 8.98
N THR A 402 26.26 33.61 9.97
CA THR A 402 26.88 34.90 10.27
C THR A 402 28.38 34.73 10.45
N LEU A 403 29.17 35.48 9.68
CA LEU A 403 30.63 35.50 9.78
C LEU A 403 31.04 36.69 10.64
N ILE A 404 31.96 36.46 11.58
CA ILE A 404 32.42 37.47 12.54
C ILE A 404 33.95 37.47 12.54
N HIS A 405 34.54 38.65 12.43
CA HIS A 405 35.99 38.81 12.51
C HIS A 405 36.48 38.61 13.95
N ARG A 406 37.68 38.03 14.12
CA ARG A 406 38.33 37.82 15.41
C ARG A 406 39.74 38.39 15.42
N GLY A 407 40.10 38.94 16.58
CA GLY A 407 41.43 39.46 16.85
C GLY A 407 41.59 40.91 16.41
N LYS A 408 42.85 41.35 16.33
CA LYS A 408 43.18 42.69 15.85
C LYS A 408 43.12 42.72 14.33
N PHE A 409 42.69 43.85 13.79
CA PHE A 409 42.68 44.09 12.36
C PHE A 409 43.69 45.16 11.96
N PHE A 410 44.30 44.97 10.79
CA PHE A 410 45.39 45.81 10.29
C PHE A 410 45.16 46.16 8.82
N VAL A 411 45.67 47.32 8.42
CA VAL A 411 45.79 47.68 7.01
C VAL A 411 47.16 47.21 6.52
N THR A 412 47.16 46.25 5.62
CA THR A 412 48.35 45.72 4.94
C THR A 412 48.35 46.13 3.47
N ASP A 413 49.48 45.98 2.78
CA ASP A 413 49.55 46.23 1.34
C ASP A 413 48.61 45.31 0.56
N ARG A 414 48.40 44.08 1.03
CA ARG A 414 47.42 43.16 0.43
C ARG A 414 45.98 43.65 0.60
N SER A 415 45.60 44.16 1.78
CA SER A 415 44.28 44.75 1.99
C SER A 415 44.05 45.99 1.12
N LYS A 416 45.08 46.83 0.93
CA LYS A 416 45.03 48.01 0.04
C LYS A 416 44.90 47.61 -1.42
N ASN A 417 45.74 46.68 -1.89
CA ASN A 417 45.71 46.20 -3.28
C ASN A 417 44.35 45.61 -3.64
N LEU A 418 43.73 44.86 -2.72
CA LEU A 418 42.39 44.32 -2.94
C LEU A 418 41.31 45.40 -2.86
N HIS A 419 41.45 46.39 -1.98
CA HIS A 419 40.54 47.53 -1.91
C HIS A 419 40.53 48.29 -3.23
N ASP A 420 41.71 48.59 -3.76
CA ASP A 420 41.87 49.22 -5.06
C ASP A 420 41.30 48.32 -6.16
N LEU A 421 41.59 47.01 -6.16
CA LEU A 421 41.06 46.08 -7.16
C LEU A 421 39.53 46.08 -7.20
N ILE A 422 38.87 45.92 -6.04
CA ILE A 422 37.41 45.90 -5.94
C ILE A 422 36.84 47.25 -6.35
N ARG A 423 37.45 48.36 -5.91
CA ARG A 423 37.00 49.70 -6.24
C ARG A 423 37.08 50.01 -7.74
N HIS A 424 38.19 49.66 -8.38
CA HIS A 424 38.37 49.85 -9.83
C HIS A 424 37.41 48.99 -10.66
N ARG A 425 37.01 47.82 -10.14
CA ARG A 425 36.15 46.87 -10.85
C ARG A 425 34.69 46.89 -10.43
N LEU A 426 34.31 47.68 -9.42
CA LEU A 426 33.00 47.61 -8.76
C LEU A 426 31.83 47.67 -9.76
N ASP A 427 31.88 48.62 -10.70
CA ASP A 427 30.83 48.78 -11.72
C ASP A 427 30.78 47.62 -12.72
N MET A 428 31.87 46.92 -12.91
CA MET A 428 31.95 45.75 -13.79
C MET A 428 31.41 44.48 -13.13
N LEU A 429 31.53 44.35 -11.81
CA LEU A 429 31.11 43.16 -11.08
C LEU A 429 29.61 42.87 -11.29
N PHE A 430 28.79 43.91 -11.27
CA PHE A 430 27.32 43.81 -11.25
C PHE A 430 26.64 44.07 -12.60
N VAL A 431 27.33 43.80 -13.70
CA VAL A 431 26.89 44.09 -15.08
C VAL A 431 27.00 42.83 -15.97
N ASN A 432 26.07 42.61 -16.88
CA ASN A 432 26.14 41.48 -17.82
C ASN A 432 27.19 41.72 -18.94
N ASN A 433 27.41 40.73 -19.82
CA ASN A 433 28.36 40.86 -20.92
C ASN A 433 27.98 41.95 -21.94
N ARG A 434 26.74 42.47 -21.92
CA ARG A 434 26.28 43.56 -22.78
C ARG A 434 26.49 44.95 -22.17
N GLY A 435 26.94 45.03 -20.91
CA GLY A 435 27.08 46.31 -20.22
C GLY A 435 25.81 46.76 -19.50
N GLU A 436 24.79 45.90 -19.39
CA GLU A 436 23.53 46.19 -18.70
C GLU A 436 23.61 45.74 -17.23
N ARG A 437 23.01 46.51 -16.32
CA ARG A 437 22.93 46.16 -14.89
C ARG A 437 22.20 44.83 -14.71
N LEU A 438 22.68 43.99 -13.79
CA LEU A 438 22.00 42.74 -13.43
C LEU A 438 20.72 43.05 -12.62
N ASP A 439 19.71 42.19 -12.74
CA ASP A 439 18.42 42.39 -12.07
C ASP A 439 18.51 42.19 -10.54
N ASN A 440 17.59 42.81 -9.78
CA ASN A 440 17.43 42.65 -8.32
C ASN A 440 18.61 43.13 -7.44
N ILE A 441 19.40 44.08 -7.95
CA ILE A 441 20.46 44.75 -7.21
C ILE A 441 19.88 45.77 -6.21
N ASP A 442 20.41 45.82 -4.99
CA ASP A 442 20.21 46.96 -4.09
C ASP A 442 21.22 48.07 -4.41
N GLU A 443 20.77 49.10 -5.13
CA GLU A 443 21.65 50.22 -5.51
C GLU A 443 22.18 51.01 -4.31
N LYS A 444 21.50 50.97 -3.14
CA LYS A 444 22.04 51.56 -1.92
C LYS A 444 23.28 50.81 -1.44
N SER A 445 23.27 49.47 -1.55
CA SER A 445 24.43 48.65 -1.21
C SER A 445 25.60 48.92 -2.15
N ILE A 446 25.36 49.09 -3.45
CA ILE A 446 26.43 49.45 -4.40
C ILE A 446 27.01 50.84 -4.09
N GLU A 447 26.16 51.82 -3.77
CA GLU A 447 26.63 53.16 -3.42
C GLU A 447 27.43 53.17 -2.11
N LEU A 448 27.06 52.34 -1.14
CA LEU A 448 27.85 52.12 0.08
C LEU A 448 29.20 51.47 -0.23
N LEU A 449 29.25 50.50 -1.14
CA LEU A 449 30.50 49.89 -1.61
C LEU A 449 31.39 50.91 -2.34
N ARG A 450 30.81 51.93 -2.99
CA ARG A 450 31.56 52.98 -3.68
C ARG A 450 32.14 54.03 -2.73
N THR A 451 31.37 54.42 -1.71
CA THR A 451 31.67 55.60 -0.88
C THR A 451 32.29 55.25 0.47
N LYS A 452 31.90 54.15 1.10
CA LYS A 452 32.23 53.83 2.51
C LYS A 452 32.62 52.36 2.72
N PHE A 453 33.38 51.83 1.76
CA PHE A 453 33.94 50.49 1.79
C PHE A 453 35.37 50.47 2.29
N PHE A 454 35.66 49.58 3.24
CA PHE A 454 36.98 49.41 3.84
C PHE A 454 37.35 47.93 3.84
N ILE A 455 38.64 47.63 3.68
CA ILE A 455 39.16 46.26 3.76
C ILE A 455 40.25 46.21 4.81
N TYR A 456 40.20 45.21 5.68
CA TYR A 456 41.26 44.95 6.68
C TYR A 456 41.66 43.48 6.67
N GLU A 457 42.90 43.21 7.08
CA GLU A 457 43.31 41.85 7.45
C GLU A 457 43.05 41.60 8.93
N THR A 458 42.61 40.40 9.28
CA THR A 458 42.29 39.96 10.64
C THR A 458 43.00 38.65 10.96
N GLU A 459 43.23 38.40 12.25
CA GLU A 459 43.91 37.19 12.73
C GLU A 459 43.08 35.92 12.50
N GLY A 460 41.75 36.00 12.56
CA GLY A 460 40.88 34.88 12.22
C GLY A 460 39.44 35.29 11.94
N ILE A 461 38.69 34.36 11.35
CA ILE A 461 37.27 34.53 11.03
C ILE A 461 36.50 33.38 11.65
N GLN A 462 35.43 33.73 12.38
CA GLN A 462 34.55 32.79 13.04
C GLN A 462 33.21 32.72 12.30
N CYS A 463 32.76 31.52 11.96
CA CYS A 463 31.40 31.29 11.48
C CYS A 463 30.48 30.92 12.65
N GLN A 464 29.36 31.61 12.75
CA GLN A 464 28.26 31.26 13.64
C GLN A 464 27.06 30.80 12.80
N LEU A 465 26.57 29.59 13.09
CA LEU A 465 25.35 29.05 12.50
C LEU A 465 24.26 29.08 13.57
N THR A 466 23.17 29.77 13.29
CA THR A 466 22.00 29.81 14.18
C THR A 466 20.86 29.02 13.55
N PHE A 467 20.36 28.01 14.27
CA PHE A 467 19.31 27.09 13.84
C PHE A 467 18.45 26.69 15.05
N GLN A 468 17.12 26.76 14.93
CA GLN A 468 16.18 26.41 16.01
C GLN A 468 16.54 27.02 17.39
N ASN A 469 16.91 28.31 17.41
CA ASN A 469 17.37 29.05 18.60
C ASN A 469 18.65 28.51 19.27
N ARG A 470 19.39 27.64 18.58
CA ARG A 470 20.74 27.23 18.96
C ARG A 470 21.74 27.92 18.05
N THR A 471 22.79 28.47 18.62
CA THR A 471 23.91 29.04 17.86
C THR A 471 25.14 28.20 18.12
N ILE A 472 25.68 27.57 17.07
CA ILE A 472 26.96 26.90 17.12
C ILE A 472 28.03 27.82 16.53
N THR A 473 29.24 27.72 17.08
CA THR A 473 30.42 28.39 16.55
C THR A 473 31.31 27.34 15.91
N LEU A 474 31.67 27.55 14.65
CA LEU A 474 32.67 26.75 13.97
C LEU A 474 34.07 27.32 14.20
N ASN A 475 35.07 26.45 14.24
CA ASN A 475 36.46 26.84 14.44
C ASN A 475 37.03 27.50 13.17
N SER A 476 37.97 28.44 13.37
CA SER A 476 38.48 29.36 12.33
C SER A 476 39.19 28.69 11.15
N THR A 477 39.62 27.43 11.27
CA THR A 477 40.36 26.72 10.22
C THR A 477 39.47 26.16 9.10
N GLU A 478 38.18 26.00 9.37
CA GLU A 478 37.18 25.49 8.41
C GLU A 478 36.19 26.60 7.95
N CYS A 479 36.43 27.84 8.40
CA CYS A 479 35.60 28.99 8.06
C CYS A 479 36.06 29.68 6.77
N SER A 480 35.14 30.41 6.13
CA SER A 480 35.41 31.24 4.95
C SER A 480 36.59 32.19 5.20
N SER A 481 37.38 32.46 4.16
CA SER A 481 38.58 33.29 4.18
C SER A 481 38.30 34.79 4.38
N CYS A 482 37.05 35.21 4.27
CA CYS A 482 36.62 36.60 4.45
C CYS A 482 35.26 36.72 5.16
N ALA A 483 34.99 37.90 5.71
CA ALA A 483 33.72 38.23 6.36
C ALA A 483 33.35 39.68 6.07
N LEU A 484 32.11 39.94 5.66
CA LEU A 484 31.63 41.30 5.42
C LEU A 484 30.71 41.75 6.54
N GLU A 485 31.07 42.87 7.16
CA GLU A 485 30.31 43.50 8.23
C GLU A 485 29.73 44.83 7.77
N HIS A 486 28.44 45.05 8.06
CA HIS A 486 27.73 46.27 7.74
C HIS A 486 27.14 46.91 9.00
N GLU A 487 27.66 48.08 9.37
CA GLU A 487 27.18 48.87 10.49
C GLU A 487 26.66 50.22 10.01
N LYS A 488 25.34 50.43 10.06
CA LYS A 488 24.53 51.66 9.80
C LYS A 488 24.83 52.44 8.51
N ASN A 489 26.08 52.74 8.20
CA ASN A 489 26.56 53.48 7.04
C ASN A 489 28.02 53.15 6.65
N LYS A 490 28.59 52.02 7.10
CA LYS A 490 29.96 51.58 6.78
C LYS A 490 29.95 50.10 6.42
N VAL A 491 30.65 49.75 5.35
CA VAL A 491 30.86 48.36 4.93
C VAL A 491 32.34 48.01 5.10
N THR A 492 32.61 46.95 5.85
CA THR A 492 33.97 46.51 6.13
C THR A 492 34.13 45.04 5.73
N LEU A 493 35.08 44.75 4.85
CA LEU A 493 35.46 43.38 4.50
C LEU A 493 36.72 43.00 5.27
N TYR A 494 36.65 41.94 6.06
CA TYR A 494 37.77 41.36 6.78
C TYR A 494 38.30 40.15 6.04
N ILE A 495 39.63 39.99 6.00
CA ILE A 495 40.31 38.90 5.29
C ILE A 495 41.30 38.24 6.23
N GLN A 496 41.37 36.92 6.22
CA GLN A 496 42.26 36.19 7.11
C GLN A 496 43.73 36.32 6.69
N LYS A 497 44.59 36.68 7.66
CA LYS A 497 46.03 36.92 7.45
C LYS A 497 46.80 35.67 7.00
N ASP A 498 46.44 34.50 7.55
CA ASP A 498 47.22 33.26 7.39
C ASP A 498 47.06 32.56 6.03
N ILE A 499 46.16 33.04 5.17
CA ILE A 499 45.88 32.40 3.88
C ILE A 499 46.78 33.02 2.80
N SER A 500 47.64 32.23 2.15
CA SER A 500 48.64 32.71 1.18
C SER A 500 48.03 33.30 -0.10
N THR A 501 46.89 32.77 -0.56
CA THR A 501 46.17 33.20 -1.77
C THR A 501 44.79 33.74 -1.41
N LEU A 502 44.37 34.86 -2.00
CA LEU A 502 42.99 35.34 -1.85
C LEU A 502 42.01 34.36 -2.51
N ASP A 503 41.00 33.93 -1.76
CA ASP A 503 39.87 33.19 -2.32
C ASP A 503 38.82 34.19 -2.84
N TYR A 504 38.81 34.38 -4.16
CA TYR A 504 37.86 35.28 -4.81
C TYR A 504 36.42 34.77 -4.78
N ILE A 505 36.19 33.46 -4.54
CA ILE A 505 34.85 32.89 -4.43
C ILE A 505 34.22 33.31 -3.11
N ASP A 506 34.97 33.21 -2.01
CA ASP A 506 34.53 33.69 -0.69
C ASP A 506 34.22 35.20 -0.72
N ILE A 507 35.12 36.00 -1.29
CA ILE A 507 34.92 37.45 -1.42
C ILE A 507 33.68 37.76 -2.27
N ALA A 508 33.52 37.07 -3.41
CA ALA A 508 32.35 37.22 -4.26
C ALA A 508 31.08 36.81 -3.54
N THR A 509 31.11 35.76 -2.71
CA THR A 509 29.95 35.27 -1.95
C THR A 509 29.46 36.35 -0.98
N GLU A 510 30.38 36.95 -0.22
CA GLU A 510 30.04 38.00 0.75
C GLU A 510 29.55 39.30 0.07
N LEU A 511 30.19 39.71 -1.02
CA LEU A 511 29.72 40.85 -1.82
C LEU A 511 28.33 40.61 -2.42
N THR A 512 28.07 39.39 -2.91
CA THR A 512 26.78 39.03 -3.52
C THR A 512 25.68 39.01 -2.46
N ARG A 513 25.94 38.47 -1.25
CA ARG A 513 24.99 38.50 -0.12
C ARG A 513 24.66 39.92 0.34
N PHE A 514 25.61 40.84 0.25
CA PHE A 514 25.39 42.24 0.63
C PHE A 514 24.56 43.02 -0.40
N VAL A 515 24.75 42.74 -1.69
CA VAL A 515 24.10 43.47 -2.79
C VAL A 515 22.75 42.86 -3.18
N TYR A 516 22.58 41.54 -3.06
CA TYR A 516 21.36 40.84 -3.49
C TYR A 516 20.56 40.30 -2.30
N LYS A 517 19.24 40.45 -2.35
CA LYS A 517 18.33 39.87 -1.34
C LYS A 517 18.28 38.33 -1.39
N LYS A 518 18.49 37.74 -2.57
CA LYS A 518 18.56 36.29 -2.81
C LYS A 518 19.70 36.02 -3.80
N PRO A 519 20.92 35.73 -3.33
CA PRO A 519 22.05 35.47 -4.21
C PRO A 519 21.85 34.15 -4.96
N LEU A 520 22.16 34.13 -6.26
CA LEU A 520 22.23 32.91 -7.08
C LEU A 520 23.71 32.50 -7.23
N ASP A 521 24.02 31.20 -7.18
CA ASP A 521 25.40 30.71 -7.29
C ASP A 521 26.07 31.11 -8.61
N ALA A 522 25.31 31.15 -9.70
CA ALA A 522 25.80 31.64 -10.99
C ALA A 522 26.33 33.08 -10.92
N LEU A 523 25.74 33.93 -10.06
CA LEU A 523 26.21 35.31 -9.84
C LEU A 523 27.51 35.33 -9.05
N VAL A 524 27.63 34.48 -8.01
CA VAL A 524 28.85 34.34 -7.21
C VAL A 524 30.03 33.95 -8.11
N HIS A 525 29.85 32.94 -8.96
CA HIS A 525 30.89 32.52 -9.90
C HIS A 525 31.24 33.60 -10.93
N SER A 526 30.23 34.31 -11.45
CA SER A 526 30.47 35.41 -12.41
C SER A 526 31.26 36.56 -11.77
N ILE A 527 30.92 36.95 -10.54
CA ILE A 527 31.61 38.01 -9.81
C ILE A 527 33.03 37.57 -9.45
N SER A 528 33.21 36.34 -8.98
CA SER A 528 34.52 35.75 -8.69
C SER A 528 35.42 35.75 -9.93
N ASP A 529 34.90 35.33 -11.09
CA ASP A 529 35.65 35.31 -12.35
C ASP A 529 36.07 36.73 -12.80
N LYS A 530 35.20 37.73 -12.62
CA LYS A 530 35.52 39.14 -12.90
C LYS A 530 36.54 39.73 -11.94
N LEU A 531 36.59 39.27 -10.69
CA LEU A 531 37.62 39.67 -9.72
C LEU A 531 38.96 39.03 -10.04
N ALA A 532 38.97 37.73 -10.35
CA ALA A 532 40.19 36.96 -10.56
C ALA A 532 40.85 37.19 -11.93
N SER A 533 40.05 37.37 -13.00
CA SER A 533 40.57 37.42 -14.37
C SER A 533 41.33 38.72 -14.70
N PRO A 534 42.38 38.68 -15.53
CA PRO A 534 42.98 39.89 -16.10
C PRO A 534 42.01 40.66 -17.00
N LEU A 535 42.17 41.99 -17.10
CA LEU A 535 41.28 42.85 -17.90
C LEU A 535 41.25 42.46 -19.39
N GLU A 536 42.38 42.00 -19.95
CA GLU A 536 42.44 41.54 -21.34
C GLU A 536 41.55 40.31 -21.59
N THR A 537 41.54 39.36 -20.66
CA THR A 537 40.71 38.17 -20.73
C THR A 537 39.23 38.54 -20.69
N LEU A 538 38.87 39.49 -19.83
CA LEU A 538 37.50 39.99 -19.71
C LEU A 538 37.03 40.72 -20.97
N LYS A 539 37.92 41.48 -21.63
CA LYS A 539 37.65 42.10 -22.95
C LYS A 539 37.40 41.05 -24.02
N ARG A 540 38.22 39.98 -24.08
CA ARG A 540 38.02 38.88 -25.03
C ARG A 540 36.71 38.13 -24.80
N ARG A 541 36.23 38.07 -23.56
CA ARG A 541 34.91 37.51 -23.18
C ARG A 541 33.72 38.44 -23.48
N GLY A 542 33.97 39.61 -24.07
CA GLY A 542 32.95 40.54 -24.54
C GLY A 542 32.47 41.56 -23.51
N ILE A 543 33.07 41.63 -22.31
CA ILE A 543 32.68 42.63 -21.31
C ILE A 543 33.21 44.00 -21.75
N PRO A 544 32.40 45.08 -21.75
CA PRO A 544 32.81 46.40 -22.24
C PRO A 544 33.68 47.15 -21.20
N VAL A 545 34.86 46.60 -20.91
CA VAL A 545 35.82 47.08 -19.90
C VAL A 545 36.17 48.57 -20.12
N ASP A 546 36.46 48.98 -21.36
CA ASP A 546 36.87 50.36 -21.66
C ASP A 546 35.75 51.39 -21.47
N ARG A 547 34.48 50.96 -21.56
CA ARG A 547 33.33 51.83 -21.30
C ARG A 547 33.07 51.95 -19.80
N LEU A 548 33.17 50.84 -19.07
CA LEU A 548 32.86 50.76 -17.64
C LEU A 548 33.95 51.41 -16.78
N LEU A 549 35.23 51.27 -17.15
CA LEU A 549 36.33 51.93 -16.44
C LEU A 549 36.35 53.46 -16.62
N LYS A 550 35.86 53.98 -17.75
CA LYS A 550 35.74 55.44 -17.99
C LYS A 550 34.62 56.11 -17.17
N LEU A 551 33.68 55.32 -16.65
CA LEU A 551 32.60 55.80 -15.77
C LEU A 551 33.04 55.86 -14.31
N ALA A 552 34.15 55.23 -13.94
CA ALA A 552 34.76 55.43 -12.63
C ALA A 552 35.32 56.86 -12.57
N PRO A 553 35.07 57.62 -11.50
CA PRO A 553 35.62 58.97 -11.38
C PRO A 553 37.15 58.90 -11.48
N GLN A 554 37.69 59.55 -12.51
CA GLN A 554 39.12 59.83 -12.58
C GLN A 554 39.46 60.67 -11.34
N GLN A 555 40.33 60.14 -10.48
CA GLN A 555 40.87 60.89 -9.35
C GLN A 555 41.68 62.08 -9.84
#